data_AF-A0A9W4W926-F1
#
_entry.id   AF-A0A9W4W926-F1
#
_cell.length_a   1.000
_cell.length_b   1.000
_cell.length_c   1.000
_cell.angle_alpha   90.00
_cell.angle_beta   90.00
_cell.angle_gamma   90.00
#
_symmetry.space_group_name_H-M   'P 1'
#
loop_
_entity.id
_entity.type
_entity.pdbx_description
1 polymer ?
#
loop_
_entity_poly.entity_id
_entity_poly.type
_entity_poly.pdbx_seq_one_letter_code
_entity_poly.pdbx_strand_id
1 'polypeptide(L)'
;MKPLTAGVTRANEGLDGISWSILGQTYVPKTLSEDSFSWHATFPPGTFVPPHIHTTQDEFIYMLEGRLDLVLDGQESFATAGDLIRLPRNVPHGLFNKSDATVKCLFWVSPTARLYDLFWGIHSMAEQKPADVVALSAKHEVDFLPPPPDGA
;
A
#
# COMPACT_ATOMS: atom_id res chain seq x y z
N MET A 1 15.76 -21.87 -18.74
CA MET A 1 14.58 -21.68 -17.87
C MET A 1 15.05 -21.75 -16.43
N LYS A 2 14.77 -20.74 -15.59
CA LYS A 2 14.95 -20.91 -14.14
C LYS A 2 13.99 -22.04 -13.70
N PRO A 3 14.43 -22.99 -12.87
CA PRO A 3 13.55 -24.05 -12.38
C PRO A 3 12.35 -23.44 -11.65
N LEU A 4 11.16 -23.98 -11.89
CA LEU A 4 9.96 -23.64 -11.12
C LEU A 4 10.22 -24.01 -9.66
N THR A 5 10.33 -23.01 -8.80
CA THR A 5 10.24 -23.19 -7.35
C THR A 5 8.78 -23.42 -6.98
N ALA A 6 8.51 -23.98 -5.80
CA ALA A 6 7.15 -24.28 -5.33
C ALA A 6 6.25 -23.04 -5.10
N GLY A 7 6.60 -21.87 -5.64
CA GLY A 7 5.82 -20.63 -5.54
C GLY A 7 5.75 -20.04 -4.13
N VAL A 8 6.64 -20.44 -3.22
CA VAL A 8 6.62 -19.99 -1.82
C VAL A 8 7.51 -18.77 -1.62
N THR A 9 6.90 -17.62 -1.34
CA THR A 9 7.62 -16.41 -0.92
C THR A 9 7.66 -16.34 0.61
N ARG A 10 8.83 -16.53 1.23
CA ARG A 10 8.98 -16.66 2.70
C ARG A 10 8.55 -15.41 3.45
N ALA A 11 8.09 -15.54 4.69
CA ALA A 11 7.49 -14.43 5.45
C ALA A 11 8.34 -13.14 5.47
N ASN A 12 9.66 -13.29 5.59
CA ASN A 12 10.63 -12.18 5.71
C ASN A 12 11.37 -11.87 4.39
N GLU A 13 10.90 -12.39 3.26
CA GLU A 13 11.53 -12.20 1.95
C GLU A 13 10.49 -11.67 0.96
N GLY A 14 10.91 -10.80 0.05
CA GLY A 14 10.12 -10.45 -1.12
C GLY A 14 10.41 -11.36 -2.30
N LEU A 15 9.59 -11.26 -3.35
CA LEU A 15 9.92 -11.78 -4.68
C LEU A 15 11.33 -11.33 -5.06
N ASP A 16 12.17 -12.26 -5.48
CA ASP A 16 13.58 -12.00 -5.84
C ASP A 16 14.38 -11.22 -4.78
N GLY A 17 14.00 -11.32 -3.49
CA GLY A 17 14.65 -10.60 -2.39
C GLY A 17 14.30 -9.11 -2.31
N ILE A 18 13.28 -8.66 -3.03
CA ILE A 18 12.89 -7.25 -3.09
C ILE A 18 12.31 -6.77 -1.75
N SER A 19 12.68 -5.55 -1.38
CA SER A 19 12.07 -4.78 -0.30
C SER A 19 12.15 -3.30 -0.67
N TRP A 20 11.03 -2.59 -0.59
CA TRP A 20 10.96 -1.16 -0.91
C TRP A 20 10.70 -0.33 0.35
N SER A 21 11.36 0.82 0.42
CA SER A 21 10.99 1.91 1.31
C SER A 21 10.10 2.89 0.55
N ILE A 22 8.85 3.05 0.98
CA ILE A 22 7.84 3.90 0.36
C ILE A 22 7.25 4.75 1.49
N LEU A 23 7.42 6.08 1.45
CA LEU A 23 6.89 7.06 2.41
C LEU A 23 7.14 6.70 3.89
N GLY A 24 8.26 6.04 4.19
CA GLY A 24 8.63 5.58 5.53
C GLY A 24 8.04 4.23 5.94
N GLN A 25 7.15 3.64 5.13
CA GLN A 25 6.74 2.25 5.26
C GLN A 25 7.72 1.31 4.54
N THR A 26 7.74 0.04 4.96
CA THR A 26 8.49 -1.03 4.28
C THR A 26 7.53 -1.96 3.57
N TYR A 27 7.65 -2.08 2.24
CA TYR A 27 6.80 -2.91 1.38
C TYR A 27 7.61 -4.07 0.80
N VAL A 28 7.14 -5.31 1.02
CA VAL A 28 7.82 -6.54 0.61
C VAL A 28 6.90 -7.32 -0.33
N PRO A 29 7.15 -7.31 -1.66
CA PRO A 29 6.26 -7.94 -2.63
C PRO A 29 6.19 -9.46 -2.44
N LYS A 30 4.99 -10.03 -2.44
CA LYS A 30 4.74 -11.45 -2.17
C LYS A 30 4.35 -12.24 -3.41
N THR A 31 3.50 -11.67 -4.25
CA THR A 31 3.06 -12.26 -5.52
C THR A 31 2.92 -11.18 -6.58
N LEU A 32 3.20 -11.51 -7.83
CA LEU A 32 3.03 -10.63 -8.98
C LEU A 32 2.52 -11.46 -10.17
N SER A 33 1.41 -11.02 -10.75
CA SER A 33 0.83 -11.53 -11.99
C SER A 33 0.18 -10.37 -12.74
N GLU A 34 -0.47 -10.61 -13.87
CA GLU A 34 -1.27 -9.57 -14.53
C GLU A 34 -2.52 -9.22 -13.69
N ASP A 35 -3.16 -10.24 -13.11
CA ASP A 35 -4.47 -10.13 -12.45
C ASP A 35 -4.40 -9.75 -10.96
N SER A 36 -3.24 -9.89 -10.34
CA SER A 36 -3.08 -9.55 -8.92
C SER A 36 -1.61 -9.34 -8.52
N PHE A 37 -1.43 -8.36 -7.63
CA PHE A 37 -0.17 -8.02 -6.99
C PHE A 37 -0.41 -7.92 -5.49
N SER A 38 0.43 -8.57 -4.69
CA SER A 38 0.34 -8.54 -3.22
C SER A 38 1.68 -8.25 -2.57
N TRP A 39 1.65 -7.62 -1.39
CA TRP A 39 2.85 -7.29 -0.63
C TRP A 39 2.56 -7.30 0.87
N HIS A 40 3.56 -7.64 1.68
CA HIS A 40 3.53 -7.30 3.10
C HIS A 40 3.90 -5.83 3.26
N ALA A 41 3.12 -5.10 4.04
CA ALA A 41 3.44 -3.74 4.43
C ALA A 41 3.70 -3.68 5.94
N THR A 42 4.73 -2.93 6.31
CA THR A 42 5.04 -2.58 7.70
C THR A 42 4.95 -1.08 7.84
N PHE A 43 4.09 -0.64 8.76
CA PHE A 43 3.84 0.75 9.10
C PHE A 43 4.45 1.04 10.48
N PRO A 44 5.61 1.70 10.55
CA PRO A 44 6.11 2.24 11.82
C PRO A 44 5.12 3.24 12.46
N PRO A 45 5.26 3.53 13.76
CA PRO A 45 4.44 4.53 14.46
C PRO A 45 4.40 5.87 13.71
N GLY A 46 3.20 6.44 13.58
CA GLY A 46 2.98 7.75 12.94
C GLY A 46 3.07 7.77 11.42
N THR A 47 3.38 6.64 10.77
CA THR A 47 3.36 6.56 9.30
C THR A 47 1.94 6.41 8.76
N PHE A 48 1.70 6.91 7.54
CA PHE A 48 0.38 6.92 6.92
C PHE A 48 0.48 6.90 5.39
N VAL A 49 -0.59 6.46 4.74
CA VAL A 49 -0.81 6.63 3.30
C VAL A 49 -1.85 7.75 3.14
N PRO A 50 -1.50 8.89 2.52
CA PRO A 50 -2.43 10.00 2.34
C PRO A 50 -3.69 9.57 1.57
N PRO A 51 -4.81 10.29 1.72
CA PRO A 51 -6.02 10.02 0.95
C PRO A 51 -5.75 9.98 -0.57
N HIS A 52 -6.19 8.90 -1.23
CA HIS A 52 -5.99 8.69 -2.65
C HIS A 52 -7.10 7.81 -3.25
N ILE A 53 -7.08 7.69 -4.58
CA ILE A 53 -7.99 6.86 -5.37
C ILE A 53 -7.17 5.97 -6.31
N HIS A 54 -7.52 4.69 -6.35
CA HIS A 54 -7.14 3.78 -7.43
C HIS A 54 -8.23 3.79 -8.51
N THR A 55 -7.90 4.15 -9.74
CA THR A 55 -8.90 4.22 -10.84
C THR A 55 -9.10 2.90 -11.56
N THR A 56 -8.13 1.98 -11.46
CA THR A 56 -8.13 0.71 -12.19
C THR A 56 -8.19 -0.53 -11.29
N GLN A 57 -8.01 -0.38 -9.98
CA GLN A 57 -7.78 -1.49 -9.05
C GLN A 57 -8.69 -1.43 -7.83
N ASP A 58 -9.23 -2.58 -7.43
CA ASP A 58 -9.67 -2.75 -6.04
C ASP A 58 -8.46 -3.09 -5.17
N GLU A 59 -8.41 -2.57 -3.95
CA GLU A 59 -7.38 -2.86 -2.96
C GLU A 59 -7.99 -3.53 -1.71
N PHE A 60 -7.21 -4.40 -1.09
CA PHE A 60 -7.59 -5.12 0.11
C PHE A 60 -6.41 -5.20 1.07
N ILE A 61 -6.72 -5.20 2.37
CA ILE A 61 -5.72 -5.27 3.43
C ILE A 61 -6.17 -6.29 4.46
N TYR A 62 -5.39 -7.34 4.65
CA TYR A 62 -5.58 -8.29 5.75
C TYR A 62 -4.61 -7.98 6.88
N MET A 63 -5.16 -7.74 8.06
CA MET A 63 -4.38 -7.33 9.23
C MET A 63 -3.67 -8.53 9.87
N LEU A 64 -2.35 -8.40 10.06
CA LEU A 64 -1.52 -9.44 10.69
C LEU A 64 -1.15 -9.07 12.13
N GLU A 65 -0.83 -7.80 12.37
CA GLU A 65 -0.37 -7.30 13.67
C GLU A 65 -0.75 -5.81 13.83
N GLY A 66 -1.14 -5.41 15.04
CA GLY A 66 -1.43 -4.02 15.38
C GLY A 66 -2.84 -3.56 15.01
N ARG A 67 -3.00 -2.23 14.95
CA ARG A 67 -4.24 -1.52 14.63
C ARG A 67 -3.97 -0.51 13.51
N LEU A 68 -4.72 -0.59 12.42
CA LEU A 68 -4.69 0.39 11.33
C LEU A 68 -5.98 1.19 11.32
N ASP A 69 -5.89 2.51 11.46
CA ASP A 69 -7.04 3.41 11.30
C ASP A 69 -7.18 3.79 9.82
N LEU A 70 -8.41 3.96 9.35
CA LEU A 70 -8.70 4.28 7.96
C LEU A 70 -9.83 5.28 7.82
N VAL A 71 -9.79 6.00 6.70
CA VAL A 71 -10.94 6.76 6.17
C VAL A 71 -11.31 6.11 4.84
N LEU A 72 -12.58 5.78 4.65
CA LEU A 72 -13.11 5.25 3.38
C LEU A 72 -14.40 5.99 3.05
N ASP A 73 -14.45 6.68 1.91
CA ASP A 73 -15.60 7.50 1.50
C ASP A 73 -16.04 8.50 2.59
N GLY A 74 -15.05 9.14 3.24
CA GLY A 74 -15.27 10.07 4.34
C GLY A 74 -15.71 9.43 5.67
N GLN A 75 -15.86 8.11 5.74
CA GLN A 75 -16.18 7.39 6.97
C GLN A 75 -14.91 6.91 7.68
N GLU A 76 -14.77 7.22 8.96
CA GLU A 76 -13.66 6.72 9.77
C GLU A 76 -13.95 5.32 10.31
N SER A 77 -12.92 4.47 10.33
CA SER A 77 -12.97 3.16 10.98
C SER A 77 -11.56 2.70 11.38
N PHE A 78 -11.45 1.48 11.89
CA PHE A 78 -10.18 0.82 12.17
C PHE A 78 -10.28 -0.69 12.00
N ALA A 79 -9.14 -1.33 11.81
CA ALA A 79 -9.01 -2.78 11.75
C ALA A 79 -7.86 -3.27 12.63
N THR A 80 -7.99 -4.49 13.14
CA THR A 80 -7.01 -5.17 14.00
C THR A 80 -6.69 -6.57 13.46
N ALA A 81 -5.70 -7.26 14.03
CA ALA A 81 -5.27 -8.57 13.54
C ALA A 81 -6.43 -9.55 13.27
N GLY A 82 -6.47 -10.11 12.06
CA GLY A 82 -7.54 -10.99 11.58
C GLY A 82 -8.66 -10.29 10.80
N ASP A 83 -8.76 -8.96 10.89
CA ASP A 83 -9.74 -8.18 10.12
C ASP A 83 -9.30 -7.99 8.65
N LEU A 84 -10.30 -7.85 7.76
CA LEU A 84 -10.14 -7.52 6.35
C LEU A 84 -10.71 -6.14 6.04
N ILE A 85 -9.86 -5.24 5.56
CA ILE A 85 -10.25 -3.97 4.96
C ILE A 85 -10.47 -4.19 3.45
N ARG A 86 -11.54 -3.58 2.92
CA ARG A 86 -11.90 -3.57 1.49
C ARG A 86 -11.91 -2.14 1.02
N LEU A 87 -11.16 -1.83 -0.03
CA LEU A 87 -10.99 -0.49 -0.59
C LEU A 87 -11.37 -0.55 -2.08
N PRO A 88 -12.66 -0.35 -2.41
CA PRO A 88 -13.13 -0.45 -3.78
C PRO A 88 -12.49 0.60 -4.69
N ARG A 89 -12.26 0.24 -5.96
CA ARG A 89 -11.80 1.16 -6.99
C ARG A 89 -12.71 2.40 -7.09
N ASN A 90 -12.13 3.53 -7.46
CA ASN A 90 -12.81 4.82 -7.58
C ASN A 90 -13.42 5.38 -6.27
N VAL A 91 -13.17 4.74 -5.11
CA VAL A 91 -13.61 5.24 -3.81
C VAL A 91 -12.40 5.79 -3.05
N PRO A 92 -12.44 7.04 -2.58
CA PRO A 92 -11.32 7.66 -1.89
C PRO A 92 -11.08 7.01 -0.53
N HIS A 93 -9.81 6.76 -0.22
CA HIS A 93 -9.42 6.18 1.06
C HIS A 93 -8.02 6.62 1.51
N GLY A 94 -7.79 6.57 2.83
CA GLY A 94 -6.50 6.86 3.46
C GLY A 94 -6.26 5.92 4.65
N LEU A 95 -5.00 5.67 4.98
CA LEU A 95 -4.58 4.68 5.97
C LEU A 95 -3.61 5.32 6.96
N PHE A 96 -3.79 5.10 8.25
CA PHE A 96 -3.06 5.81 9.29
C PHE A 96 -2.66 4.85 10.41
N ASN A 97 -1.36 4.77 10.71
CA ASN A 97 -0.93 4.21 11.97
C ASN A 97 -0.90 5.33 13.03
N LYS A 98 -2.05 5.51 13.72
CA LYS A 98 -2.20 6.51 14.80
C LYS A 98 -1.69 5.98 16.15
N SER A 99 -1.14 4.76 16.20
CA SER A 99 -0.64 4.13 17.42
C SER A 99 0.86 4.37 17.63
N ASP A 100 1.35 4.00 18.81
CA ASP A 100 2.78 3.96 19.18
C ASP A 100 3.46 2.61 18.84
N ALA A 101 2.73 1.68 18.23
CA ALA A 101 3.20 0.36 17.86
C ALA A 101 3.33 0.20 16.33
N THR A 102 4.19 -0.73 15.91
CA THR A 102 4.30 -1.12 14.50
C THR A 102 3.08 -1.92 14.06
N VAL A 103 2.57 -1.63 12.86
CA VAL A 103 1.48 -2.38 12.22
C VAL A 103 2.04 -3.21 11.07
N LYS A 104 1.53 -4.45 10.92
CA LYS A 104 1.86 -5.34 9.79
C LYS A 104 0.59 -5.86 9.13
N CYS A 105 0.61 -5.88 7.81
CA CYS A 105 -0.54 -6.28 7.00
C CYS A 105 -0.08 -6.93 5.70
N LEU A 106 -0.96 -7.75 5.12
CA LEU A 106 -0.87 -8.18 3.73
C LEU A 106 -1.81 -7.30 2.90
N PHE A 107 -1.25 -6.58 1.94
CA PHE A 107 -1.99 -5.85 0.93
C PHE A 107 -2.08 -6.69 -0.34
N TRP A 108 -3.17 -6.51 -1.09
CA TRP A 108 -3.21 -6.91 -2.49
C TRP A 108 -4.18 -6.06 -3.29
N VAL A 109 -3.89 -5.98 -4.58
CA VAL A 109 -4.72 -5.32 -5.57
C VAL A 109 -5.14 -6.29 -6.65
N SER A 110 -6.27 -5.99 -7.30
CA SER A 110 -6.70 -6.68 -8.51
C SER A 110 -7.38 -5.70 -9.49
N PRO A 111 -6.89 -5.60 -10.74
CA PRO A 111 -5.66 -6.20 -11.30
C PRO A 111 -4.37 -5.57 -10.75
N THR A 112 -3.20 -6.06 -11.19
CA THR A 112 -1.89 -5.46 -10.86
C THR A 112 -1.72 -4.06 -11.44
N ALA A 113 -2.25 -3.84 -12.65
CA ALA A 113 -2.12 -2.60 -13.41
C ALA A 113 -0.69 -2.03 -13.34
N ARG A 114 -0.54 -0.76 -12.93
CA ARG A 114 0.73 -0.03 -12.93
C ARG A 114 1.36 0.14 -11.55
N LEU A 115 0.80 -0.50 -10.52
CA LEU A 115 1.18 -0.26 -9.13
C LEU A 115 2.58 -0.80 -8.80
N TYR A 116 2.95 -1.95 -9.38
CA TYR A 116 4.30 -2.51 -9.20
C TYR A 116 5.39 -1.55 -9.69
N ASP A 117 5.18 -0.94 -10.87
CA ASP A 117 6.10 0.04 -11.43
C ASP A 117 6.13 1.34 -10.63
N LEU A 118 4.98 1.76 -10.09
CA LEU A 118 4.89 2.92 -9.19
C LEU A 118 5.78 2.73 -7.96
N PHE A 119 5.71 1.56 -7.31
CA PHE A 119 6.50 1.29 -6.11
C PHE A 119 8.00 1.31 -6.40
N TRP A 120 8.44 0.73 -7.53
CA TRP A 120 9.83 0.87 -7.96
C TRP A 120 10.22 2.34 -8.18
N GLY A 121 9.36 3.11 -8.83
CA GLY A 121 9.61 4.51 -9.12
C GLY A 121 9.75 5.36 -7.85
N ILE A 122 8.86 5.19 -6.87
CA ILE A 122 8.94 5.90 -5.57
C ILE A 122 10.16 5.44 -4.78
N HIS A 123 10.41 4.13 -4.70
CA HIS A 123 11.56 3.58 -3.99
C HIS A 123 12.90 4.10 -4.53
N SER A 124 12.97 4.30 -5.85
CA SER A 124 14.19 4.72 -6.55
C SER A 124 14.41 6.25 -6.52
N MET A 125 13.51 7.02 -5.91
CA MET A 125 13.71 8.46 -5.73
C MET A 125 14.86 8.72 -4.74
N ALA A 126 15.74 9.68 -5.09
CA ALA A 126 16.77 10.15 -4.15
C ALA A 126 16.14 10.74 -2.88
N GLU A 127 15.04 11.46 -3.03
CA GLU A 127 14.19 11.98 -1.95
C GLU A 127 12.72 11.83 -2.37
N GLN A 128 11.89 11.29 -1.49
CA GLN A 128 10.45 11.10 -1.74
C GLN A 128 9.67 12.37 -1.38
N LYS A 129 9.91 13.45 -2.13
CA LYS A 129 9.23 14.74 -1.92
C LYS A 129 7.74 14.59 -2.27
N PRO A 130 6.81 15.16 -1.46
CA PRO A 130 5.38 14.98 -1.70
C PRO A 130 4.93 15.31 -3.13
N ALA A 131 5.39 16.44 -3.69
CA ALA A 131 5.00 16.85 -5.04
C ALA A 131 5.45 15.85 -6.13
N ASP A 132 6.65 15.29 -6.00
CA ASP A 132 7.21 14.35 -6.97
C ASP A 132 6.53 12.98 -6.87
N VAL A 133 6.23 12.53 -5.64
CA VAL A 133 5.46 11.31 -5.38
C VAL A 133 4.05 11.42 -5.95
N VAL A 134 3.36 12.55 -5.72
CA VAL A 134 2.03 12.80 -6.28
C VAL A 134 2.07 12.79 -7.82
N ALA A 135 3.03 13.48 -8.42
CA ALA A 135 3.16 13.55 -9.88
C ALA A 135 3.48 12.18 -10.51
N LEU A 136 4.28 11.35 -9.85
CA LEU A 136 4.57 10.00 -10.32
C LEU A 136 3.35 9.08 -10.16
N SER A 137 2.63 9.18 -9.04
CA SER A 137 1.48 8.33 -8.73
C SER A 137 0.33 8.55 -9.72
N ALA A 138 0.04 9.80 -10.07
CA ALA A 138 -0.97 10.12 -11.09
C ALA A 138 -0.64 9.50 -12.45
N LYS A 139 0.65 9.39 -12.81
CA LYS A 139 1.09 8.69 -14.04
C LYS A 139 0.89 7.18 -13.97
N HIS A 140 0.61 6.62 -12.79
CA HIS A 140 0.41 5.19 -12.53
C HIS A 140 -0.98 4.90 -11.96
N GLU A 141 -1.97 5.74 -12.28
CA GLU A 141 -3.40 5.49 -12.00
C GLU A 141 -3.77 5.54 -10.51
N VAL A 142 -2.90 6.13 -9.69
CA VAL A 142 -3.10 6.41 -8.27
C VAL A 142 -3.15 7.92 -8.06
N ASP A 143 -4.34 8.44 -7.81
CA ASP A 143 -4.59 9.87 -7.68
C ASP A 143 -4.65 10.27 -6.21
N PHE A 144 -3.59 10.93 -5.72
CA PHE A 144 -3.59 11.54 -4.39
C PHE A 144 -4.52 12.74 -4.34
N LEU A 145 -5.33 12.81 -3.29
CA LEU A 145 -6.25 13.90 -3.05
C LEU A 145 -5.55 15.06 -2.33
N PRO A 146 -6.01 16.30 -2.54
CA PRO A 146 -5.54 17.41 -1.72
C PRO A 146 -5.83 17.13 -0.24
N PRO A 147 -5.03 17.70 0.68
CA PRO A 147 -5.36 17.63 2.10
C PRO A 147 -6.77 18.20 2.33
N PRO A 148 -7.49 17.70 3.36
CA PRO A 148 -8.74 18.32 3.76
C PRO A 148 -8.52 19.83 4.00
N PRO A 149 -9.50 20.68 3.67
CA PRO A 149 -9.45 22.06 4.12
C PRO A 149 -9.31 22.08 5.65
N ASP A 150 -8.46 22.98 6.17
CA ASP A 150 -8.23 23.10 7.61
C ASP A 150 -9.57 23.20 8.38
N GLY A 151 -9.84 22.25 9.28
CA GLY A 151 -10.97 22.29 10.21
C GLY A 151 -12.23 21.49 9.86
N ALA A 152 -12.11 20.38 9.12
CA ALA A 152 -13.16 19.37 9.00
C ALA A 152 -13.13 18.37 10.17
#